data_AF-A0A972SPH4-F1
#
_entry.id   AF-A0A972SPH4-F1
#
_cell.length_a   1.000
_cell.length_b   1.000
_cell.length_c   1.000
_cell.angle_alpha   90.00
_cell.angle_beta   90.00
_cell.angle_gamma   90.00
#
_symmetry.space_group_name_H-M   'P 1'
#
loop_
_entity.id
_entity.type
_entity.pdbx_description
1 polymer ?
#
loop_
_entity_poly.entity_id
_entity_poly.type
_entity_poly.pdbx_seq_one_letter_code
_entity_poly.pdbx_strand_id
1 'polypeptide(L)'
;MDVSGIDLLVFAGSGSNIGPNKLLLLRILMNGCLVVTACMFLLLIARRGIIRRIFILAVLLPAYIGAYSFLHYPVQYGELLEQIEIAELPVVDPALFSKSSLSIEWIHNEDELYQACRARFEKARKSLKEQWGIEDGRKLEALYLMNTVSAFWGYGNRVLQDRVGCVSMNEKTAFRLDAPDEIGDYLRSEIGCCSDFAYILKLLLDRAGIPNRRVIIAHGHAMNEVYLPCGWMTLDATTNMAFDGDWTSIQKRHGRNRNSVHVFVFPHSNQFAGGNPLYRPGIGHLRFALLLDAVNKSACPVAYPDGYETIRPAPPIQLVSSNSR
;
A
#
# COMPACT_ATOMS: atom_id res chain seq x y z
N MET A 1 -22.24 -21.06 -8.95
CA MET A 1 -22.45 -20.10 -7.85
C MET A 1 -22.35 -18.73 -8.46
N ASP A 2 -23.39 -17.94 -8.23
CA ASP A 2 -23.72 -16.71 -8.94
C ASP A 2 -22.74 -15.59 -8.58
N VAL A 3 -22.09 -15.01 -9.59
CA VAL A 3 -21.16 -13.88 -9.48
C VAL A 3 -21.90 -12.65 -9.99
N SER A 4 -22.79 -12.10 -9.18
CA SER A 4 -23.57 -10.91 -9.50
C SER A 4 -23.46 -9.85 -8.39
N GLY A 5 -22.21 -9.48 -8.11
CA GLY A 5 -21.85 -8.17 -7.59
C GLY A 5 -20.92 -7.53 -8.61
N ILE A 6 -21.50 -6.99 -9.70
CA ILE A 6 -20.74 -6.26 -10.72
C ILE A 6 -20.25 -4.98 -10.05
N ASP A 7 -19.00 -5.03 -9.60
CA ASP A 7 -18.21 -3.84 -9.31
C ASP A 7 -18.14 -3.02 -10.60
N LEU A 8 -18.76 -1.85 -10.60
CA LEU A 8 -18.85 -0.98 -11.79
C LEU A 8 -17.45 -0.57 -12.27
N LEU A 9 -16.44 -0.66 -11.41
CA LEU A 9 -15.02 -0.47 -11.74
C LEU A 9 -14.41 -1.68 -12.46
N VAL A 10 -14.91 -2.91 -12.22
CA VAL A 10 -14.48 -4.13 -12.92
C VAL A 10 -15.15 -4.25 -14.30
N PHE A 11 -16.41 -3.83 -14.44
CA PHE A 11 -17.09 -3.81 -15.76
C PHE A 11 -16.56 -2.69 -16.67
N ALA A 12 -16.01 -1.61 -16.10
CA ALA A 12 -15.30 -0.57 -16.85
C ALA A 12 -13.84 -0.93 -17.16
N GLY A 13 -13.28 -2.03 -16.63
CA GLY A 13 -11.89 -2.36 -16.87
C GLY A 13 -11.40 -3.66 -16.26
N SER A 14 -11.61 -4.78 -16.95
CA SER A 14 -10.74 -5.96 -16.85
C SER A 14 -9.39 -5.79 -17.57
N GLY A 15 -8.93 -4.53 -17.67
CA GLY A 15 -7.59 -4.15 -18.06
C GLY A 15 -7.36 -2.78 -17.46
N SER A 16 -6.60 -2.72 -16.37
CA SER A 16 -6.22 -1.51 -15.63
C SER A 16 -5.46 -0.47 -16.47
N ASN A 17 -5.23 -0.73 -17.76
CA ASN A 17 -4.75 0.24 -18.72
C ASN A 17 -5.92 0.78 -19.54
N ILE A 18 -6.30 2.04 -19.30
CA ILE A 18 -6.99 2.83 -20.33
C ILE A 18 -5.99 2.96 -21.48
N GLY A 19 -6.02 2.00 -22.40
CA GLY A 19 -5.09 1.98 -23.52
C GLY A 19 -5.15 3.27 -24.33
N PRO A 20 -4.10 3.60 -25.12
CA PRO A 20 -3.99 4.87 -25.82
C PRO A 20 -5.22 5.20 -26.68
N ASN A 21 -5.86 4.19 -27.26
CA ASN A 21 -7.08 4.34 -28.06
C ASN A 21 -8.32 4.70 -27.23
N LYS A 22 -8.45 4.16 -26.01
CA LYS A 22 -9.55 4.51 -25.09
C LYS A 22 -9.35 5.92 -24.55
N LEU A 23 -8.11 6.30 -24.22
CA LEU A 23 -7.75 7.67 -23.86
C LEU A 23 -8.03 8.66 -25.00
N LEU A 24 -7.70 8.29 -26.24
CA LEU A 24 -7.99 9.10 -27.42
C LEU A 24 -9.49 9.28 -27.63
N LEU A 25 -10.28 8.21 -27.52
CA LEU A 25 -11.74 8.28 -27.64
C LEU A 25 -12.35 9.16 -26.55
N LEU A 26 -11.87 9.03 -25.30
CA LEU A 26 -12.29 9.87 -24.19
C LEU A 26 -11.97 11.35 -24.46
N ARG A 27 -10.76 11.65 -24.98
CA ARG A 27 -10.36 13.00 -25.39
C ARG A 27 -11.25 13.55 -26.51
N ILE A 28 -11.60 12.74 -27.51
CA ILE A 28 -12.48 13.16 -28.62
C ILE A 28 -13.89 13.47 -28.10
N LEU A 29 -14.49 12.58 -27.31
CA LEU A 29 -15.80 12.80 -26.71
C LEU A 29 -15.82 14.05 -25.82
N MET A 30 -14.74 14.27 -25.06
CA MET A 30 -14.58 15.42 -24.17
C MET A 30 -14.46 16.74 -24.95
N ASN A 31 -13.63 16.79 -25.99
CA ASN A 31 -13.55 17.94 -26.89
C ASN A 31 -14.90 18.20 -27.56
N GLY A 32 -15.64 17.15 -27.92
CA GLY A 32 -17.01 17.24 -28.42
C GLY A 32 -17.96 17.92 -27.42
N CYS A 33 -17.99 17.46 -26.16
CA CYS A 33 -18.81 18.07 -25.10
C CYS A 33 -18.43 19.53 -24.83
N LEU A 34 -17.14 19.86 -24.90
CA LEU A 34 -16.62 21.22 -24.76
C LEU A 34 -17.13 22.14 -25.87
N VAL A 35 -17.02 21.69 -27.13
CA VAL A 35 -17.53 22.41 -28.29
C VAL A 35 -19.04 22.60 -28.19
N VAL A 36 -19.80 21.55 -27.83
CA VAL A 36 -21.27 21.65 -27.66
C VAL A 36 -21.64 22.66 -26.58
N THR A 37 -20.93 22.63 -25.45
CA THR A 37 -21.19 23.54 -24.33
C THR A 37 -20.83 24.98 -24.70
N ALA A 38 -19.70 25.21 -25.38
CA ALA A 38 -19.31 26.52 -25.91
C ALA A 38 -20.32 27.05 -26.95
N CYS A 39 -20.81 26.20 -27.85
CA CYS A 39 -21.85 26.54 -28.82
C CYS A 39 -23.16 26.92 -28.14
N MET A 40 -23.60 26.14 -27.14
CA MET A 40 -24.76 26.47 -26.31
C MET A 40 -24.58 27.81 -25.60
N PHE A 41 -23.37 28.09 -25.12
CA PHE A 41 -23.01 29.33 -24.47
C PHE A 41 -23.12 30.53 -25.43
N LEU A 42 -22.57 30.42 -26.64
CA LEU A 42 -22.66 31.43 -27.69
C LEU A 42 -24.11 31.68 -28.13
N LEU A 43 -24.92 30.62 -28.26
CA LEU A 43 -26.35 30.73 -28.59
C LEU A 43 -27.15 31.43 -27.48
N LEU A 44 -26.81 31.21 -26.21
CA LEU A 44 -27.44 31.88 -25.07
C LEU A 44 -27.01 33.35 -24.95
N ILE A 45 -25.78 33.68 -25.34
CA ILE A 45 -25.28 35.06 -25.45
C ILE A 45 -26.03 35.87 -26.51
N ALA A 46 -26.61 35.22 -27.53
CA ALA A 46 -27.39 35.90 -28.57
C ALA A 46 -28.80 36.34 -28.10
N ARG A 47 -29.37 35.77 -27.01
CA ARG A 47 -30.75 36.05 -26.55
C ARG A 47 -30.82 36.98 -25.33
N ARG A 48 -31.64 38.04 -25.35
CA ARG A 48 -31.77 39.02 -24.24
C ARG A 48 -32.25 38.38 -22.92
N GLY A 49 -31.49 38.55 -21.84
CA GLY A 49 -31.86 38.14 -20.46
C GLY A 49 -30.67 37.78 -19.58
N ILE A 50 -30.11 38.76 -18.84
CA ILE A 50 -28.88 38.61 -18.02
C ILE A 50 -29.03 37.59 -16.88
N ILE A 51 -30.16 37.57 -16.19
CA ILE A 51 -30.36 36.73 -14.99
C ILE A 51 -30.31 35.23 -15.34
N ARG A 52 -30.93 34.82 -16.45
CA ARG A 52 -30.89 33.42 -16.91
C ARG A 52 -29.48 32.96 -17.29
N ARG A 53 -28.65 33.87 -17.83
CA ARG A 53 -27.26 33.55 -18.20
C ARG A 53 -26.39 33.33 -16.97
N ILE A 54 -26.53 34.18 -15.95
CA ILE A 54 -25.78 34.04 -14.69
C ILE A 54 -26.12 32.71 -14.02
N PHE A 55 -27.41 32.34 -13.98
CA PHE A 55 -27.84 31.06 -13.40
C PHE A 55 -27.27 29.85 -14.15
N ILE A 56 -27.32 29.84 -15.48
CA ILE A 56 -26.78 28.75 -16.29
C ILE A 56 -25.25 28.65 -16.12
N LEU A 57 -24.55 29.78 -16.08
CA LEU A 57 -23.11 29.84 -15.80
C LEU A 57 -22.76 29.25 -14.44
N ALA A 58 -23.50 29.62 -13.41
CA ALA A 58 -23.28 29.16 -12.05
C ALA A 58 -23.44 27.64 -11.91
N VAL A 59 -24.20 26.99 -12.79
CA VAL A 59 -24.37 25.53 -12.82
C VAL A 59 -23.35 24.85 -13.73
N LEU A 60 -23.13 25.38 -14.94
CA LEU A 60 -22.25 24.76 -15.92
C LEU A 60 -20.77 24.89 -15.58
N LEU A 61 -20.34 26.00 -14.97
CA LEU A 61 -18.94 26.22 -14.66
C LEU A 61 -18.40 25.24 -13.59
N PRO A 62 -19.09 24.98 -12.46
CA PRO A 62 -18.65 23.95 -11.51
C PRO A 62 -18.70 22.53 -12.11
N ALA A 63 -19.72 22.21 -12.91
CA ALA A 63 -19.79 20.92 -13.60
C ALA A 63 -18.64 20.75 -14.59
N TYR A 64 -18.28 21.81 -15.32
CA TYR A 64 -17.13 21.84 -16.22
C TYR A 64 -15.81 21.69 -15.47
N ILE A 65 -15.58 22.47 -14.41
CA ILE A 65 -14.38 22.38 -13.58
C ILE A 65 -14.27 20.98 -12.94
N GLY A 66 -15.38 20.43 -12.45
CA GLY A 66 -15.43 19.08 -11.89
C GLY A 66 -15.09 18.01 -12.93
N ALA A 67 -15.69 18.08 -14.11
CA ALA A 67 -15.39 17.15 -15.20
C ALA A 67 -13.95 17.31 -15.71
N TYR A 68 -13.50 18.54 -15.94
CA TYR A 68 -12.12 18.83 -16.37
C TYR A 68 -11.11 18.32 -15.34
N SER A 69 -11.33 18.58 -14.05
CA SER A 69 -10.45 18.11 -12.98
C SER A 69 -10.44 16.58 -12.93
N PHE A 70 -11.62 15.94 -12.97
CA PHE A 70 -11.75 14.48 -13.00
C PHE A 70 -11.09 13.83 -14.22
N LEU A 71 -11.09 14.52 -15.37
CA LEU A 71 -10.55 13.99 -16.64
C LEU A 71 -9.05 14.28 -16.82
N HIS A 72 -8.54 15.39 -16.29
CA HIS A 72 -7.11 15.67 -16.25
C HIS A 72 -6.38 14.86 -15.18
N TYR A 73 -7.08 14.48 -14.11
CA TYR A 73 -6.55 13.62 -13.05
C TYR A 73 -5.87 12.36 -13.64
N PRO A 74 -6.54 11.46 -14.37
CA PRO A 74 -5.90 10.24 -14.88
C PRO A 74 -4.80 10.48 -15.92
N VAL A 75 -4.88 11.55 -16.72
CA VAL A 75 -3.86 11.86 -17.75
C VAL A 75 -2.55 12.33 -17.12
N GLN A 76 -2.61 13.13 -16.05
CA GLN A 76 -1.42 13.57 -15.32
C GLN A 76 -0.76 12.42 -14.56
N TYR A 77 -1.54 11.45 -14.06
CA TYR A 77 -0.97 10.28 -13.40
C TYR A 77 -0.47 9.21 -14.36
N GLY A 78 -0.91 9.17 -15.62
CA GLY A 78 -0.41 8.18 -16.59
C GLY A 78 1.11 8.22 -16.76
N GLU A 79 1.69 9.40 -16.97
CA GLU A 79 3.15 9.58 -17.09
C GLU A 79 3.91 9.31 -15.78
N LEU A 80 3.24 9.51 -14.64
CA LEU A 80 3.78 9.19 -13.33
C LEU A 80 3.79 7.67 -13.10
N LEU A 81 2.71 6.98 -13.44
CA LEU A 81 2.59 5.53 -13.32
C LEU A 81 3.54 4.77 -14.27
N GLU A 82 3.89 5.35 -15.43
CA GLU A 82 4.95 4.81 -16.30
C GLU A 82 6.34 4.77 -15.65
N GLN A 83 6.55 5.49 -14.53
CA GLN A 83 7.78 5.42 -13.75
C GLN A 83 7.76 4.28 -12.73
N ILE A 84 6.66 3.54 -12.60
CA ILE A 84 6.53 2.41 -11.67
C ILE A 84 6.69 1.11 -12.44
N GLU A 85 7.63 0.29 -12.00
CA GLU A 85 7.81 -1.07 -12.50
C GLU A 85 7.29 -2.05 -11.46
N ILE A 86 6.14 -2.65 -11.73
CA ILE A 86 5.52 -3.64 -10.85
C ILE A 86 6.10 -5.01 -11.18
N ALA A 87 6.76 -5.63 -10.20
CA ALA A 87 7.14 -7.03 -10.23
C ALA A 87 6.05 -7.84 -9.51
N GLU A 88 5.20 -8.52 -10.29
CA GLU A 88 4.27 -9.50 -9.74
C GLU A 88 5.02 -10.79 -9.43
N LEU A 89 5.02 -11.18 -8.15
CA LEU A 89 5.56 -12.46 -7.73
C LEU A 89 4.48 -13.55 -7.86
N PRO A 90 4.86 -14.80 -8.16
CA PRO A 90 3.90 -15.90 -8.22
C PRO A 90 3.08 -16.02 -6.94
N VAL A 91 1.79 -16.29 -7.13
CA VAL A 91 0.83 -16.46 -6.03
C VAL A 91 1.18 -17.73 -5.27
N VAL A 92 1.58 -17.54 -4.00
CA VAL A 92 1.75 -18.62 -3.03
C VAL A 92 0.45 -18.84 -2.26
N ASP A 93 0.30 -19.99 -1.61
CA ASP A 93 -0.86 -20.29 -0.77
C ASP A 93 -1.04 -19.21 0.34
N PRO A 94 -2.15 -18.45 0.36
CA PRO A 94 -2.41 -17.44 1.38
C PRO A 94 -2.44 -18.00 2.81
N ALA A 95 -2.74 -19.28 2.99
CA ALA A 95 -2.72 -19.93 4.30
C ALA A 95 -1.33 -19.89 4.94
N LEU A 96 -0.27 -19.77 4.12
CA LEU A 96 1.12 -19.63 4.55
C LEU A 96 1.40 -18.35 5.35
N PHE A 97 0.59 -17.32 5.17
CA PHE A 97 0.72 -16.04 5.88
C PHE A 97 -0.38 -15.80 6.91
N SER A 98 -1.47 -16.57 6.86
CA SER A 98 -2.63 -16.35 7.72
C SER A 98 -2.27 -16.32 9.21
N LYS A 99 -2.86 -15.35 9.93
CA LYS A 99 -2.80 -15.29 11.39
C LYS A 99 -3.41 -16.52 12.07
N SER A 100 -4.46 -17.09 11.49
CA SER A 100 -5.13 -18.27 12.05
C SER A 100 -4.25 -19.52 12.12
N SER A 101 -3.17 -19.57 11.33
CA SER A 101 -2.21 -20.67 11.36
C SER A 101 -1.02 -20.42 12.29
N LEU A 102 -1.02 -19.34 13.09
CA LEU A 102 0.03 -19.04 14.07
C LEU A 102 -0.22 -19.62 15.48
N SER A 103 -1.29 -20.39 15.72
CA SER A 103 -1.62 -20.93 17.06
C SER A 103 -1.51 -19.85 18.15
N ILE A 104 -2.18 -18.71 17.91
CA ILE A 104 -2.01 -17.46 18.65
C ILE A 104 -2.27 -17.59 20.15
N GLU A 105 -2.98 -18.63 20.59
CA GLU A 105 -3.30 -18.91 21.98
C GLU A 105 -2.06 -19.17 22.85
N TRP A 106 -0.95 -19.56 22.23
CA TRP A 106 0.32 -19.89 22.89
C TRP A 106 1.39 -18.82 22.74
N ILE A 107 1.06 -17.66 22.14
CA ILE A 107 1.99 -16.55 21.91
C ILE A 107 1.72 -15.47 22.95
N HIS A 108 2.58 -15.41 23.97
CA HIS A 108 2.51 -14.48 25.09
C HIS A 108 3.51 -13.34 24.99
N ASN A 109 4.56 -13.49 24.19
CA ASN A 109 5.60 -12.48 24.04
C ASN A 109 6.15 -12.39 22.61
N GLU A 110 6.98 -11.38 22.39
CA GLU A 110 7.57 -11.06 21.09
C GLU A 110 8.49 -12.16 20.55
N ASP A 111 9.22 -12.87 21.42
CA ASP A 111 10.08 -13.99 21.03
C ASP A 111 9.25 -15.15 20.49
N GLU A 112 8.18 -15.53 21.19
CA GLU A 112 7.28 -16.60 20.78
C GLU A 112 6.63 -16.29 19.43
N LEU A 113 6.22 -15.03 19.21
CA LEU A 113 5.70 -14.60 17.91
C LEU A 113 6.75 -14.78 16.82
N TYR A 114 7.98 -14.31 17.04
CA TYR A 114 9.06 -14.47 16.06
C TYR A 114 9.38 -15.94 15.81
N GLN A 115 9.47 -16.78 16.84
CA GLN A 115 9.74 -18.21 16.67
C GLN A 115 8.62 -18.92 15.90
N ALA A 116 7.36 -18.58 16.15
CA ALA A 116 6.22 -19.12 15.40
C ALA A 116 6.31 -18.75 13.90
N CYS A 117 6.58 -17.47 13.60
CA CYS A 117 6.80 -17.01 12.22
C CYS A 117 8.01 -17.69 11.58
N ARG A 118 9.14 -17.76 12.29
CA ARG A 118 10.38 -18.37 11.80
C ARG A 118 10.23 -19.85 11.51
N ALA A 119 9.58 -20.62 12.40
CA ALA A 119 9.35 -22.04 12.19
C ALA A 119 8.52 -22.32 10.93
N ARG A 120 7.58 -21.43 10.59
CA ARG A 120 6.81 -21.50 9.35
C ARG A 120 7.63 -21.06 8.13
N PHE A 121 8.41 -19.99 8.28
CA PHE A 121 9.33 -19.54 7.24
C PHE A 121 10.28 -20.67 6.84
N GLU A 122 10.96 -21.33 7.78
CA GLU A 122 11.91 -22.40 7.45
C GLU A 122 11.26 -23.59 6.72
N LYS A 123 10.00 -23.92 7.05
CA LYS A 123 9.23 -24.95 6.33
C LYS A 123 8.92 -24.53 4.88
N ALA A 124 8.63 -23.26 4.65
CA ALA A 124 8.25 -22.74 3.34
C ALA A 124 9.42 -22.20 2.52
N ARG A 125 10.58 -21.98 3.15
CA ARG A 125 11.73 -21.24 2.62
C ARG A 125 12.17 -21.72 1.25
N LYS A 126 12.32 -23.04 1.07
CA LYS A 126 12.71 -23.63 -0.22
C LYS A 126 11.70 -23.29 -1.31
N SER A 127 10.41 -23.49 -1.03
CA SER A 127 9.34 -23.22 -2.00
C SER A 127 9.23 -21.74 -2.32
N LEU A 128 9.33 -20.86 -1.32
CA LEU A 128 9.32 -19.41 -1.53
C LEU A 128 10.52 -18.94 -2.35
N LYS A 129 11.71 -19.48 -2.08
CA LYS A 129 12.92 -19.19 -2.84
C LYS A 129 12.73 -19.56 -4.32
N GLU A 130 12.22 -20.76 -4.59
CA GLU A 130 11.96 -21.25 -5.95
C GLU A 130 10.86 -20.44 -6.65
N GLN A 131 9.75 -20.14 -5.97
CA GLN A 131 8.61 -19.44 -6.55
C GLN A 131 8.88 -17.95 -6.76
N TRP A 132 9.53 -17.28 -5.82
CA TRP A 132 9.80 -15.84 -5.93
C TRP A 132 11.12 -15.53 -6.63
N GLY A 133 11.99 -16.53 -6.85
CA GLY A 133 13.31 -16.33 -7.46
C GLY A 133 14.26 -15.47 -6.63
N ILE A 134 14.06 -15.44 -5.30
CA ILE A 134 14.85 -14.61 -4.38
C ILE A 134 15.88 -15.49 -3.67
N GLU A 135 17.14 -15.34 -4.09
CA GLU A 135 18.28 -16.10 -3.57
C GLU A 135 18.77 -15.60 -2.21
N ASP A 136 18.66 -14.28 -1.97
CA ASP A 136 19.07 -13.65 -0.71
C ASP A 136 18.13 -14.07 0.42
N GLY A 137 18.65 -14.85 1.38
CA GLY A 137 17.88 -15.37 2.50
C GLY A 137 17.30 -14.29 3.41
N ARG A 138 17.99 -13.16 3.61
CA ARG A 138 17.50 -12.05 4.45
C ARG A 138 16.39 -11.29 3.73
N LYS A 139 16.54 -11.04 2.43
CA LYS A 139 15.47 -10.45 1.60
C LYS A 139 14.23 -11.35 1.62
N LEU A 140 14.42 -12.66 1.46
CA LEU A 140 13.34 -13.64 1.48
C LEU A 140 12.62 -13.67 2.84
N GLU A 141 13.36 -13.68 3.95
CA GLU A 141 12.78 -13.64 5.31
C GLU A 141 12.05 -12.32 5.58
N ALA A 142 12.63 -11.17 5.21
CA ALA A 142 12.00 -9.87 5.39
C ALA A 142 10.66 -9.75 4.64
N LEU A 143 10.61 -10.21 3.38
CA LEU A 143 9.38 -10.23 2.58
C LEU A 143 8.35 -11.23 3.14
N TYR A 144 8.81 -12.39 3.64
CA TYR A 144 7.94 -13.35 4.34
C TYR A 144 7.29 -12.74 5.58
N LEU A 145 8.09 -12.06 6.42
CA LEU A 145 7.60 -11.42 7.64
C LEU A 145 6.61 -10.29 7.30
N MET A 146 6.91 -9.45 6.30
CA MET A 146 5.99 -8.41 5.81
C MET A 146 4.64 -9.01 5.37
N ASN A 147 4.66 -10.06 4.54
CA ASN A 147 3.43 -10.72 4.08
C ASN A 147 2.65 -11.37 5.24
N THR A 148 3.36 -11.93 6.22
CA THR A 148 2.75 -12.50 7.43
C THR A 148 2.03 -11.43 8.24
N VAL A 149 2.68 -10.29 8.53
CA VAL A 149 2.06 -9.17 9.26
C VAL A 149 0.90 -8.56 8.48
N SER A 150 1.00 -8.48 7.16
CA SER A 150 -0.09 -8.01 6.30
C SER A 150 -1.39 -8.82 6.45
N ALA A 151 -1.29 -10.08 6.85
CA ALA A 151 -2.41 -10.97 7.07
C ALA A 151 -2.98 -10.94 8.52
N PHE A 152 -2.47 -10.07 9.40
CA PHE A 152 -2.91 -10.06 10.81
C PHE A 152 -4.26 -9.37 11.02
N TRP A 153 -4.55 -8.30 10.28
CA TRP A 153 -5.72 -7.46 10.52
C TRP A 153 -6.42 -7.01 9.24
N GLY A 154 -7.68 -6.62 9.41
CA GLY A 154 -8.35 -5.73 8.48
C GLY A 154 -7.85 -4.30 8.70
N TYR A 155 -7.41 -3.61 7.64
CA TYR A 155 -7.00 -2.21 7.69
C TYR A 155 -8.18 -1.28 7.97
N GLY A 156 -8.22 -0.68 9.16
CA GLY A 156 -9.29 0.21 9.60
C GLY A 156 -10.61 -0.49 9.93
N ASN A 157 -11.60 0.31 10.32
CA ASN A 157 -12.92 -0.17 10.71
C ASN A 157 -13.71 -0.71 9.53
N ARG A 158 -14.55 -1.72 9.75
CA ARG A 158 -15.38 -2.31 8.69
C ARG A 158 -16.68 -1.53 8.51
N VAL A 159 -17.30 -1.13 9.62
CA VAL A 159 -18.62 -0.47 9.65
C VAL A 159 -18.45 1.04 9.66
N LEU A 160 -17.68 1.57 10.61
CA LEU A 160 -17.48 3.02 10.78
C LEU A 160 -16.16 3.46 10.13
N GLN A 161 -16.14 3.41 8.80
CA GLN A 161 -14.94 3.57 7.96
C GLN A 161 -14.28 4.96 8.05
N ASP A 162 -15.02 5.98 8.50
CA ASP A 162 -14.55 7.35 8.69
C ASP A 162 -13.81 7.58 10.01
N ARG A 163 -13.83 6.60 10.92
CA ARG A 163 -13.16 6.66 12.22
C ARG A 163 -11.83 5.93 12.22
N VAL A 164 -10.96 6.34 13.14
CA VAL A 164 -9.69 5.65 13.45
C VAL A 164 -9.97 4.18 13.77
N GLY A 165 -9.24 3.29 13.11
CA GLY A 165 -9.32 1.85 13.31
C GLY A 165 -7.93 1.26 13.48
N CYS A 166 -7.36 1.42 14.66
CA CYS A 166 -6.10 0.82 15.09
C CYS A 166 -6.40 -0.28 16.12
N VAL A 167 -5.41 -1.11 16.47
CA VAL A 167 -5.55 -2.08 17.57
C VAL A 167 -5.96 -1.35 18.85
N SER A 168 -5.36 -0.19 19.13
CA SER A 168 -5.62 0.57 20.35
C SER A 168 -6.99 1.26 20.44
N MET A 169 -7.65 1.45 19.30
CA MET A 169 -8.92 2.17 19.22
C MET A 169 -9.62 1.85 17.90
N ASN A 170 -10.75 1.14 17.98
CA ASN A 170 -11.53 0.74 16.82
C ASN A 170 -13.01 0.51 17.19
N GLU A 171 -13.82 0.09 16.22
CA GLU A 171 -15.25 -0.16 16.41
C GLU A 171 -15.57 -1.29 17.41
N LYS A 172 -14.65 -2.25 17.63
CA LYS A 172 -14.81 -3.32 18.61
C LYS A 172 -14.51 -2.84 20.04
N THR A 173 -13.65 -1.83 20.21
CA THR A 173 -13.40 -1.18 21.50
C THR A 173 -14.39 -0.04 21.79
N ALA A 174 -15.44 0.10 20.97
CA ALA A 174 -16.36 1.25 21.00
C ALA A 174 -15.64 2.61 20.94
N PHE A 175 -14.48 2.67 20.25
CA PHE A 175 -13.61 3.84 20.14
C PHE A 175 -13.10 4.38 21.49
N ARG A 176 -13.02 3.52 22.51
CA ARG A 176 -12.26 3.83 23.71
C ARG A 176 -10.79 3.54 23.43
N LEU A 177 -9.93 4.46 23.85
CA LEU A 177 -8.49 4.28 23.80
C LEU A 177 -8.12 3.18 24.80
N ASP A 178 -7.55 2.11 24.30
CA ASP A 178 -7.12 0.93 25.03
C ASP A 178 -5.75 0.54 24.49
N ALA A 179 -4.68 1.06 25.10
CA ALA A 179 -3.34 0.83 24.60
C ALA A 179 -3.00 -0.67 24.72
N PRO A 180 -2.48 -1.32 23.67
CA PRO A 180 -2.07 -2.72 23.76
C PRO A 180 -0.97 -2.86 24.82
N ASP A 181 -1.21 -3.69 25.84
CA ASP A 181 -0.27 -3.93 26.93
C ASP A 181 0.71 -5.06 26.59
N GLU A 182 0.25 -6.05 25.84
CA GLU A 182 1.02 -7.23 25.44
C GLU A 182 0.85 -7.59 23.96
N ILE A 183 1.72 -8.46 23.44
CA ILE A 183 1.60 -8.98 22.06
C ILE A 183 0.27 -9.69 21.83
N GLY A 184 -0.29 -10.28 22.90
CA GLY A 184 -1.60 -10.93 22.87
C GLY A 184 -2.71 -9.99 22.41
N ASP A 185 -2.68 -8.71 22.81
CA ASP A 185 -3.69 -7.72 22.41
C ASP A 185 -3.65 -7.45 20.91
N TYR A 186 -2.45 -7.29 20.35
CA TYR A 186 -2.23 -7.17 18.91
C TYR A 186 -2.79 -8.39 18.15
N LEU A 187 -2.50 -9.61 18.61
CA LEU A 187 -2.91 -10.83 17.93
C LEU A 187 -4.42 -11.10 18.03
N ARG A 188 -5.05 -10.76 19.17
CA ARG A 188 -6.50 -10.89 19.39
C ARG A 188 -7.33 -9.89 18.58
N SER A 189 -6.78 -8.71 18.28
CA SER A 189 -7.51 -7.72 17.48
C SER A 189 -7.78 -8.20 16.05
N GLU A 190 -8.95 -7.88 15.50
CA GLU A 190 -9.30 -8.09 14.09
C GLU A 190 -8.97 -6.86 13.21
N ILE A 191 -8.71 -5.72 13.84
CA ILE A 191 -8.55 -4.40 13.19
C ILE A 191 -7.20 -3.80 13.57
N GLY A 192 -6.51 -3.26 12.58
CA GLY A 192 -5.24 -2.56 12.76
C GLY A 192 -5.09 -1.42 11.78
N CYS A 193 -4.19 -0.49 12.08
CA CYS A 193 -3.80 0.63 11.22
C CYS A 193 -2.30 0.59 10.93
N CYS A 194 -1.83 1.45 10.03
CA CYS A 194 -0.44 1.41 9.54
C CYS A 194 0.63 1.43 10.65
N SER A 195 0.37 2.13 11.75
CA SER A 195 1.24 2.11 12.94
C SER A 195 1.36 0.72 13.58
N ASP A 196 0.26 -0.04 13.66
CA ASP A 196 0.25 -1.41 14.22
C ASP A 196 1.03 -2.37 13.30
N PHE A 197 0.79 -2.28 11.99
CA PHE A 197 1.53 -3.07 10.98
C PHE A 197 3.03 -2.77 11.05
N ALA A 198 3.40 -1.48 11.06
CA ALA A 198 4.81 -1.07 11.07
C ALA A 198 5.52 -1.42 12.39
N TYR A 199 4.80 -1.38 13.51
CA TYR A 199 5.30 -1.77 14.82
C TYR A 199 5.61 -3.28 14.88
N ILE A 200 4.64 -4.13 14.54
CA ILE A 200 4.84 -5.58 14.59
C ILE A 200 5.87 -6.05 13.54
N LEU A 201 5.89 -5.46 12.35
CA LEU A 201 6.92 -5.78 11.38
C LEU A 201 8.32 -5.39 11.88
N LYS A 202 8.47 -4.20 12.49
CA LYS A 202 9.75 -3.79 13.11
C LYS A 202 10.21 -4.81 14.16
N LEU A 203 9.33 -5.17 15.08
CA LEU A 203 9.60 -6.14 16.13
C LEU A 203 10.13 -7.46 15.54
N LEU A 204 9.45 -8.01 14.53
CA LEU A 204 9.86 -9.27 13.90
C LEU A 204 11.20 -9.14 13.17
N LEU A 205 11.45 -8.02 12.50
CA LEU A 205 12.73 -7.75 11.82
C LEU A 205 13.89 -7.58 12.80
N ASP A 206 13.65 -6.92 13.95
CA ASP A 206 14.65 -6.78 15.02
C ASP A 206 15.03 -8.15 15.59
N ARG A 207 14.05 -9.03 15.85
CA ARG A 207 14.30 -10.41 16.32
C ARG A 207 14.98 -11.29 15.27
N ALA A 208 14.73 -11.03 13.98
CA ALA A 208 15.45 -11.68 12.88
C ALA A 208 16.89 -11.16 12.70
N GLY A 209 17.30 -10.12 13.43
CA GLY A 209 18.61 -9.48 13.24
C GLY A 209 18.76 -8.81 11.88
N ILE A 210 17.65 -8.39 11.27
CA ILE A 210 17.63 -7.65 10.00
C ILE A 210 17.64 -6.15 10.34
N PRO A 211 18.71 -5.41 10.00
CA PRO A 211 18.76 -3.98 10.31
C PRO A 211 17.61 -3.25 9.64
N ASN A 212 16.80 -2.55 10.44
CA ASN A 212 15.59 -1.90 9.98
C ASN A 212 15.29 -0.63 10.78
N ARG A 213 14.38 0.19 10.25
CA ARG A 213 13.81 1.36 10.92
C ARG A 213 12.36 1.52 10.52
N ARG A 214 11.53 2.10 11.40
CA ARG A 214 10.23 2.64 10.98
C ARG A 214 10.42 3.96 10.27
N VAL A 215 9.52 4.23 9.34
CA VAL A 215 9.46 5.47 8.58
C VAL A 215 8.02 5.96 8.53
N ILE A 216 7.83 7.27 8.72
CA ILE A 216 6.53 7.95 8.61
C ILE A 216 6.63 8.99 7.51
N ILE A 217 5.70 8.96 6.57
CA ILE A 217 5.64 9.90 5.44
C ILE A 217 4.55 10.96 5.68
N ALA A 218 4.56 12.07 4.93
CA ALA A 218 3.85 13.31 5.31
C ALA A 218 2.33 13.21 5.55
N HIS A 219 1.64 12.19 5.03
CA HIS A 219 0.24 11.93 5.35
C HIS A 219 0.04 11.02 6.58
N GLY A 220 1.06 10.85 7.42
CA GLY A 220 1.01 10.08 8.67
C GLY A 220 0.99 8.56 8.46
N HIS A 221 1.38 8.06 7.27
CA HIS A 221 1.44 6.62 7.02
C HIS A 221 2.78 6.07 7.52
N ALA A 222 2.70 5.00 8.31
CA ALA A 222 3.87 4.31 8.85
C ALA A 222 4.17 3.05 8.05
N MET A 223 5.46 2.82 7.79
CA MET A 223 5.99 1.60 7.17
C MET A 223 7.40 1.33 7.70
N ASN A 224 8.11 0.36 7.13
CA ASN A 224 9.46 -0.03 7.54
C ASN A 224 10.43 0.12 6.39
N GLU A 225 11.69 0.36 6.70
CA GLU A 225 12.80 0.23 5.76
C GLU A 225 13.79 -0.79 6.32
N VAL A 226 14.28 -1.70 5.48
CA VAL A 226 15.28 -2.71 5.82
C VAL A 226 16.56 -2.49 5.03
N TYR A 227 17.70 -2.70 5.67
CA TYR A 227 19.00 -2.65 5.01
C TYR A 227 19.46 -4.06 4.63
N LEU A 228 19.52 -4.32 3.34
CA LEU A 228 19.93 -5.59 2.74
C LEU A 228 21.28 -5.43 2.03
N PRO A 229 21.95 -6.52 1.59
CA PRO A 229 23.19 -6.42 0.82
C PRO A 229 23.07 -5.57 -0.46
N CYS A 230 21.88 -5.52 -1.06
CA CYS A 230 21.59 -4.70 -2.25
C CYS A 230 21.24 -3.24 -1.92
N GLY A 231 21.21 -2.84 -0.64
CA GLY A 231 20.83 -1.50 -0.18
C GLY A 231 19.54 -1.49 0.62
N TRP A 232 18.97 -0.31 0.80
CA TRP A 232 17.69 -0.13 1.50
C TRP A 232 16.52 -0.64 0.65
N MET A 233 15.52 -1.20 1.32
CA MET A 233 14.23 -1.58 0.76
C MET A 233 13.12 -1.13 1.70
N THR A 234 12.08 -0.50 1.16
CA THR A 234 10.91 -0.10 1.95
C THR A 234 9.88 -1.23 1.94
N LEU A 235 9.40 -1.63 3.12
CA LEU A 235 8.41 -2.68 3.33
C LEU A 235 7.16 -2.09 3.96
N ASP A 236 6.02 -2.22 3.28
CA ASP A 236 4.72 -1.80 3.80
C ASP A 236 3.79 -2.99 3.97
N ALA A 237 3.76 -3.53 5.19
CA ALA A 237 2.84 -4.60 5.56
C ALA A 237 1.36 -4.15 5.53
N THR A 238 1.07 -2.86 5.65
CA THR A 238 -0.30 -2.34 5.56
C THR A 238 -0.89 -2.58 4.18
N THR A 239 -0.09 -2.39 3.13
CA THR A 239 -0.54 -2.50 1.73
C THR A 239 -0.03 -3.75 1.01
N ASN A 240 0.78 -4.55 1.68
CA ASN A 240 1.49 -5.70 1.15
C ASN A 240 2.33 -5.35 -0.10
N MET A 241 3.14 -4.29 0.01
CA MET A 241 4.03 -3.82 -1.05
C MET A 241 5.45 -3.64 -0.52
N ALA A 242 6.45 -3.96 -1.35
CA ALA A 242 7.85 -3.69 -1.07
C ALA A 242 8.48 -2.89 -2.21
N PHE A 243 9.17 -1.79 -1.88
CA PHE A 243 9.78 -0.88 -2.84
C PHE A 243 11.29 -0.99 -2.78
N ASP A 244 11.94 -1.06 -3.93
CA ASP A 244 13.40 -1.11 -4.01
C ASP A 244 13.97 0.30 -3.74
N GLY A 245 14.64 0.49 -2.60
CA GLY A 245 15.11 1.78 -2.08
C GLY A 245 14.47 2.17 -0.74
N ASP A 246 15.14 3.06 0.02
CA ASP A 246 14.49 3.83 1.08
C ASP A 246 13.56 4.91 0.49
N TRP A 247 12.56 5.36 1.25
CA TRP A 247 11.55 6.30 0.75
C TRP A 247 12.15 7.62 0.28
N THR A 248 13.17 8.12 0.99
CA THR A 248 13.88 9.35 0.59
C THR A 248 14.55 9.19 -0.77
N SER A 249 15.15 8.03 -1.04
CA SER A 249 15.80 7.71 -2.31
C SER A 249 14.78 7.54 -3.43
N ILE A 250 13.64 6.88 -3.15
CA ILE A 250 12.53 6.69 -4.09
C ILE A 250 12.01 8.04 -4.57
N GLN A 251 11.73 8.96 -3.64
CA GLN A 251 11.25 10.31 -3.92
C GLN A 251 12.22 11.17 -4.75
N LYS A 252 13.52 10.88 -4.67
CA LYS A 252 14.58 11.58 -5.40
C LYS A 252 14.86 11.02 -6.79
N ARG A 253 14.26 9.89 -7.18
CA ARG A 253 14.49 9.31 -8.52
C ARG A 253 13.82 10.17 -9.59
N HIS A 254 14.57 10.48 -10.65
CA HIS A 254 14.11 11.31 -11.77
C HIS A 254 14.27 10.59 -13.11
N GLY A 255 13.17 10.30 -13.81
CA GLY A 255 13.19 9.88 -15.21
C GLY A 255 12.65 8.47 -15.44
N ARG A 256 12.66 8.02 -16.71
CA ARG A 256 12.21 6.69 -17.13
C ARG A 256 13.37 5.67 -17.08
N ASN A 257 13.05 4.38 -17.16
CA ASN A 257 14.00 3.27 -17.21
C ASN A 257 14.83 3.14 -15.92
N ARG A 258 16.12 3.48 -15.92
CA ARG A 258 17.03 3.27 -14.77
C ARG A 258 16.65 4.02 -13.49
N ASN A 259 15.69 4.94 -13.57
CA ASN A 259 15.19 5.72 -12.45
C ASN A 259 13.74 5.36 -12.11
N SER A 260 13.23 4.23 -12.58
CA SER A 260 11.92 3.72 -12.18
C SER A 260 11.90 3.31 -10.71
N VAL A 261 10.68 3.33 -10.17
CA VAL A 261 10.38 2.79 -8.85
C VAL A 261 9.96 1.34 -9.04
N HIS A 262 10.84 0.41 -8.67
CA HIS A 262 10.53 -1.01 -8.70
C HIS A 262 9.74 -1.39 -7.44
N VAL A 263 8.60 -2.05 -7.62
CA VAL A 263 7.69 -2.42 -6.54
C VAL A 263 7.30 -3.89 -6.66
N PHE A 264 7.48 -4.66 -5.59
CA PHE A 264 6.87 -5.97 -5.44
C PHE A 264 5.47 -5.81 -4.87
N VAL A 265 4.48 -6.30 -5.61
CA VAL A 265 3.07 -6.24 -5.23
C VAL A 265 2.63 -7.65 -4.88
N PHE A 266 2.23 -7.86 -3.63
CA PHE A 266 1.73 -9.14 -3.16
C PHE A 266 0.20 -9.16 -3.09
N PRO A 267 -0.45 -10.34 -3.22
CA PRO A 267 -1.87 -10.50 -2.94
C PRO A 267 -2.17 -10.12 -1.49
N HIS A 268 -3.29 -9.42 -1.25
CA HIS A 268 -3.62 -8.91 0.08
C HIS A 268 -4.98 -9.42 0.55
N SER A 269 -5.00 -10.03 1.73
CA SER A 269 -6.23 -10.48 2.42
C SER A 269 -7.34 -9.42 2.47
N ASN A 270 -6.96 -8.15 2.70
CA ASN A 270 -7.87 -7.00 2.74
C ASN A 270 -8.57 -6.70 1.39
N GLN A 271 -8.08 -7.24 0.27
CA GLN A 271 -8.64 -7.02 -1.06
C GLN A 271 -9.50 -8.17 -1.57
N PHE A 272 -9.43 -9.36 -0.97
CA PHE A 272 -10.24 -10.49 -1.41
C PHE A 272 -11.70 -10.28 -1.00
N ALA A 273 -12.54 -9.93 -1.98
CA ALA A 273 -13.99 -9.90 -1.81
C ALA A 273 -14.56 -11.30 -1.51
N GLY A 274 -15.75 -11.35 -0.91
CA GLY A 274 -16.45 -12.61 -0.60
C GLY A 274 -16.12 -13.16 0.78
N GLY A 275 -16.99 -12.87 1.77
CA GLY A 275 -16.96 -13.48 3.11
C GLY A 275 -15.72 -13.23 3.99
N ASN A 276 -14.59 -12.78 3.43
CA ASN A 276 -13.33 -12.61 4.15
C ASN A 276 -13.50 -11.58 5.28
N PRO A 277 -13.28 -11.96 6.56
CA PRO A 277 -13.44 -11.04 7.69
C PRO A 277 -12.48 -9.85 7.64
N LEU A 278 -11.33 -10.00 6.95
CA LEU A 278 -10.32 -8.96 6.81
C LEU A 278 -10.59 -8.03 5.63
N TYR A 279 -11.58 -8.27 4.75
CA TYR A 279 -11.80 -7.39 3.59
C TYR A 279 -12.06 -5.93 4.00
N ARG A 280 -11.38 -4.98 3.36
CA ARG A 280 -11.50 -3.53 3.58
C ARG A 280 -11.37 -2.78 2.25
N PRO A 281 -12.41 -2.06 1.79
CA PRO A 281 -12.37 -1.37 0.49
C PRO A 281 -11.35 -0.22 0.44
N GLY A 282 -11.02 0.37 1.59
CA GLY A 282 -10.04 1.46 1.69
C GLY A 282 -8.62 1.07 1.29
N ILE A 283 -8.25 -0.21 1.37
CA ILE A 283 -6.87 -0.63 1.12
C ILE A 283 -6.45 -0.45 -0.35
N GLY A 284 -7.37 -0.63 -1.29
CA GLY A 284 -7.08 -0.40 -2.71
C GLY A 284 -6.75 1.06 -2.98
N HIS A 285 -7.46 1.98 -2.33
CA HIS A 285 -7.20 3.41 -2.42
C HIS A 285 -5.85 3.77 -1.80
N LEU A 286 -5.50 3.21 -0.64
CA LEU A 286 -4.21 3.43 0.00
C LEU A 286 -3.05 2.91 -0.87
N ARG A 287 -3.16 1.71 -1.43
CA ARG A 287 -2.17 1.15 -2.38
C ARG A 287 -1.92 2.10 -3.54
N PHE A 288 -2.99 2.55 -4.17
CA PHE A 288 -2.90 3.47 -5.30
C PHE A 288 -2.28 4.81 -4.89
N ALA A 289 -2.71 5.37 -3.75
CA ALA A 289 -2.16 6.62 -3.23
C ALA A 289 -0.65 6.52 -2.95
N LEU A 290 -0.17 5.41 -2.37
CA LEU A 290 1.26 5.21 -2.12
C LEU A 290 2.07 5.03 -3.42
N LEU A 291 1.52 4.32 -4.41
CA LEU A 291 2.17 4.22 -5.72
C LEU A 291 2.31 5.60 -6.35
N LEU A 292 1.25 6.42 -6.31
CA LEU A 292 1.31 7.80 -6.77
C LEU A 292 2.30 8.63 -5.96
N ASP A 293 2.29 8.54 -4.63
CA ASP A 293 3.22 9.27 -3.78
C ASP A 293 4.66 8.92 -4.12
N ALA A 294 4.98 7.64 -4.31
CA ALA A 294 6.33 7.16 -4.65
C ALA A 294 6.92 7.79 -5.93
N VAL A 295 6.08 8.20 -6.88
CA VAL A 295 6.50 8.87 -8.13
C VAL A 295 6.16 10.35 -8.17
N ASN A 296 5.33 10.82 -7.25
CA ASN A 296 4.95 12.21 -7.10
C ASN A 296 6.04 12.92 -6.28
N LYS A 297 6.97 13.52 -7.02
CA LYS A 297 8.23 14.16 -6.57
C LYS A 297 8.08 15.36 -5.63
N SER A 298 6.91 15.54 -4.99
CA SER A 298 6.78 16.40 -3.84
C SER A 298 7.52 15.72 -2.69
N ALA A 299 8.79 16.10 -2.49
CA ALA A 299 9.60 15.63 -1.37
C ALA A 299 8.95 16.04 -0.05
N CYS A 300 8.05 15.18 0.41
CA CYS A 300 7.40 15.26 1.69
C CYS A 300 8.43 14.90 2.77
N PRO A 301 8.44 15.59 3.92
CA PRO A 301 9.35 15.25 5.00
C PRO A 301 9.13 13.80 5.42
N VAL A 302 10.22 13.04 5.46
CA VAL A 302 10.26 11.68 5.96
C VAL A 302 10.73 11.75 7.42
N ALA A 303 9.96 11.16 8.32
CA ALA A 303 10.30 11.09 9.74
C ALA A 303 10.71 9.67 10.13
N TYR A 304 11.75 9.57 10.95
CA TYR A 304 12.23 8.31 11.52
C TYR A 304 11.94 8.30 13.01
N PRO A 305 10.79 7.78 13.46
CA PRO A 305 10.36 7.86 14.87
C PRO A 305 11.33 7.15 15.82
N ASP A 306 12.14 6.23 15.32
CA ASP A 306 13.14 5.51 16.10
C ASP A 306 14.48 6.28 16.23
N GLY A 307 14.60 7.49 15.63
CA GLY A 307 15.78 8.36 15.76
C GLY A 307 16.96 8.05 14.83
N TYR A 308 16.82 7.10 13.91
CA TYR A 308 17.92 6.65 13.05
C TYR A 308 17.80 7.10 11.58
N GLU A 309 18.24 8.32 11.28
CA GLU A 309 18.44 8.76 9.88
C GLU A 309 19.58 7.98 9.20
N THR A 310 20.56 7.52 9.97
CA THR A 310 21.75 6.82 9.46
C THR A 310 22.03 5.56 10.27
N ILE A 311 21.24 4.50 10.09
CA ILE A 311 21.74 3.16 10.44
C ILE A 311 22.81 2.85 9.40
N ARG A 312 24.07 3.18 9.70
CA ARG A 312 25.18 2.45 9.06
C ARG A 312 25.07 1.03 9.63
N PRO A 313 25.01 -0.01 8.79
CA PRO A 313 25.02 -1.38 9.30
C PRO A 313 26.22 -1.51 10.24
N ALA A 314 26.01 -2.11 11.42
CA ALA A 314 27.14 -2.58 12.20
C ALA A 314 28.03 -3.42 11.26
N PRO A 315 29.36 -3.23 11.29
CA PRO A 315 30.25 -4.04 10.46
C PRO A 315 29.87 -5.52 10.64
N PRO A 316 29.85 -6.32 9.56
CA PRO A 316 29.40 -7.70 9.62
C PRO A 316 30.09 -8.38 10.80
N ILE A 317 29.29 -8.92 11.72
CA ILE A 317 29.80 -9.70 12.85
C ILE A 317 30.66 -10.78 12.22
N GLN A 318 31.98 -10.65 12.35
CA GLN A 318 32.89 -11.71 11.95
C GLN A 318 32.53 -12.89 12.84
N LEU A 319 31.83 -13.87 12.27
CA LEU A 319 31.64 -15.17 12.89
C LEU A 319 33.04 -15.67 13.17
N VAL A 320 33.46 -15.60 14.44
CA VAL A 320 34.71 -16.17 14.91
C VAL A 320 34.62 -17.64 14.54
N SER A 321 35.37 -18.05 13.52
CA SER A 321 35.51 -19.45 13.17
C SER A 321 36.06 -20.12 14.41
N SER A 322 35.22 -20.88 15.11
CA SER A 322 35.65 -21.75 16.18
C SER A 322 36.53 -22.82 15.54
N ASN A 323 37.82 -22.54 15.44
CA ASN A 323 38.82 -23.55 15.12
C ASN A 323 38.78 -24.57 16.27
N SER A 324 38.21 -25.72 15.95
CA SER A 324 38.34 -26.97 16.69
C SER A 324 39.79 -27.19 17.11
N ARG A 325 40.00 -27.28 18.42
CA ARG A 325 41.05 -28.12 19.00
C ARG A 325 40.37 -29.34 19.60
#